data_AF-A0A2A6PS41-F1
#
_entry.id   AF-A0A2A6PS41-F1
#
_cell.length_a   1.000
_cell.length_b   1.000
_cell.length_c   1.000
_cell.angle_alpha   90.00
_cell.angle_beta   90.00
_cell.angle_gamma   90.00
#
_symmetry.space_group_name_H-M   'P 1'
#
loop_
_entity.id
_entity.type
_entity.pdbx_description
1 polymer ?
#
loop_
_entity_poly.entity_id
_entity_poly.type
_entity_poly.pdbx_seq_one_letter_code
_entity_poly.pdbx_strand_id
1 'polypeptide(L)'
;MRRLALCAWLVAMTALSSAAFAFDNGQYDHVPPDIRAWFKSVIAPNGVPCCDISDGHRTDYDVRAGSYWVPIEGQWMEVPERAIIRDRGNPVGQAEVWYVHHRGAIIISCFVPADAV
;
A
#
# COMPACT_ATOMS: atom_id res chain seq x y z
N MET A 1 -6.96 45.19 18.86
CA MET A 1 -8.18 44.35 18.90
C MET A 1 -8.23 43.30 17.79
N ARG A 2 -8.10 43.65 16.50
CA ARG A 2 -8.18 42.68 15.38
C ARG A 2 -7.16 41.53 15.44
N ARG A 3 -5.92 41.80 15.86
CA ARG A 3 -4.87 40.77 16.03
C ARG A 3 -5.15 39.80 17.19
N LEU A 4 -5.69 40.30 18.29
CA LEU A 4 -6.08 39.47 19.45
C LEU A 4 -7.28 38.58 19.12
N ALA A 5 -8.25 39.10 18.36
CA ALA A 5 -9.38 38.32 17.86
C ALA A 5 -8.93 37.21 16.89
N LEU A 6 -8.00 37.51 15.98
CA LEU A 6 -7.40 36.51 15.09
C LEU A 6 -6.66 35.40 15.86
N CYS A 7 -5.87 35.76 16.88
CA CYS A 7 -5.19 34.77 17.73
C CYS A 7 -6.19 33.90 18.50
N ALA A 8 -7.24 34.49 19.06
CA ALA A 8 -8.28 33.74 19.77
C ALA A 8 -9.03 32.78 18.83
N TRP A 9 -9.28 33.18 17.59
CA TRP A 9 -9.95 32.35 16.59
C TRP A 9 -9.08 31.17 16.13
N LEU A 10 -7.78 31.40 15.91
CA LEU A 10 -6.83 30.34 15.58
C LEU A 10 -6.70 29.31 16.71
N VAL A 11 -6.61 29.77 17.96
CA VAL A 11 -6.57 28.88 19.13
C VAL A 11 -7.85 28.06 19.26
N ALA A 12 -9.02 28.68 19.04
CA ALA A 12 -10.29 27.96 19.03
C ALA A 12 -10.33 26.88 17.93
N MET A 13 -9.89 27.17 16.70
CA MET A 13 -9.86 26.17 15.62
C MET A 13 -8.92 24.99 15.93
N THR A 14 -7.77 25.24 16.56
CA THR A 14 -6.87 24.15 16.97
C THR A 14 -7.48 23.28 18.08
N ALA A 15 -8.28 23.85 18.97
CA ALA A 15 -8.92 23.13 20.06
C ALA A 15 -10.09 22.22 19.60
N LEU A 16 -10.67 22.47 18.42
CA LEU A 16 -11.72 21.63 17.82
C LEU A 16 -11.19 20.49 16.93
N SER A 17 -9.87 20.33 16.83
CA SER A 17 -9.26 19.27 16.03
C SER A 17 -9.33 17.94 16.79
N SER A 18 -10.32 17.10 16.48
CA SER A 18 -10.44 15.75 17.07
C SER A 18 -9.32 14.85 16.54
N ALA A 19 -8.75 14.00 17.40
CA ALA A 19 -7.83 12.96 16.96
C ALA A 19 -8.57 12.01 16.00
N ALA A 20 -8.11 11.94 14.76
CA ALA A 20 -8.60 10.94 13.80
C ALA A 20 -7.85 9.63 14.06
N PHE A 21 -8.58 8.61 14.51
CA PHE A 21 -8.06 7.25 14.58
C PHE A 21 -8.35 6.54 13.26
N ALA A 22 -7.37 5.82 12.73
CA ALA A 22 -7.63 4.88 11.66
C ALA A 22 -8.62 3.82 12.17
N PHE A 23 -9.67 3.53 11.40
CA PHE A 23 -10.69 2.55 11.74
C PHE A 23 -10.44 1.27 10.93
N ASP A 24 -10.07 0.19 11.62
CA ASP A 24 -10.04 -1.17 11.06
C ASP A 24 -11.39 -1.82 11.34
N ASN A 25 -12.03 -2.46 10.34
CA ASN A 25 -13.28 -3.19 10.56
C ASN A 25 -13.03 -4.57 11.21
N GLY A 26 -11.80 -4.83 11.65
CA GLY A 26 -11.36 -6.09 12.26
C GLY A 26 -11.01 -7.17 11.24
N GLN A 27 -11.03 -6.85 9.93
CA GLN A 27 -10.71 -7.82 8.88
C GLN A 27 -9.28 -8.36 8.99
N TYR A 28 -8.39 -7.62 9.65
CA TYR A 28 -7.01 -8.02 9.87
C TYR A 28 -6.72 -8.51 11.29
N ASP A 29 -7.67 -8.56 12.22
CA ASP A 29 -7.41 -8.86 13.64
C ASP A 29 -6.74 -10.23 13.85
N HIS A 30 -7.06 -11.21 13.00
CA HIS A 30 -6.57 -12.58 13.10
C HIS A 30 -5.43 -12.91 12.13
N VAL A 31 -4.84 -11.90 11.48
CA VAL A 31 -3.64 -12.11 10.64
C VAL A 31 -2.46 -12.43 11.56
N PRO A 32 -1.71 -13.52 11.30
CA PRO A 32 -0.55 -13.88 12.11
C PRO A 32 0.46 -12.72 12.24
N PRO A 33 1.07 -12.49 13.42
CA PRO A 33 1.94 -11.34 13.65
C PRO A 33 3.13 -11.24 12.69
N ASP A 34 3.71 -12.38 12.31
CA ASP A 34 4.81 -12.50 11.36
C ASP A 34 4.41 -12.08 9.95
N ILE A 35 3.21 -12.48 9.49
CA ILE A 35 2.66 -12.05 8.20
C ILE A 35 2.41 -10.54 8.21
N ARG A 36 1.82 -10.00 9.28
CA ARG A 36 1.60 -8.55 9.41
C ARG A 36 2.92 -7.77 9.41
N ALA A 37 3.92 -8.28 10.13
CA ALA A 37 5.25 -7.69 10.14
C ALA A 37 5.90 -7.73 8.75
N TRP A 38 5.71 -8.82 8.00
CA TRP A 38 6.19 -8.93 6.63
C TRP A 38 5.60 -7.83 5.74
N PHE A 39 4.27 -7.66 5.71
CA PHE A 39 3.60 -6.60 4.94
C PHE A 39 4.17 -5.21 5.22
N LYS A 40 4.36 -4.86 6.51
CA LYS A 40 4.94 -3.57 6.94
C LYS A 40 6.41 -3.39 6.58
N SER A 41 7.11 -4.49 6.31
CA SER A 41 8.55 -4.49 6.03
C SER A 41 8.88 -4.41 4.55
N VAL A 42 7.92 -4.70 3.65
CA VAL A 42 8.17 -4.77 2.22
C VAL A 42 8.41 -3.37 1.65
N ILE A 43 9.52 -3.23 0.92
CA ILE A 43 9.95 -1.99 0.28
C ILE A 43 10.30 -2.36 -1.16
N ALA A 44 9.78 -1.62 -2.13
CA ALA A 44 10.10 -1.82 -3.53
C ALA A 44 11.59 -1.49 -3.82
N PRO A 45 12.19 -2.03 -4.89
CA PRO A 45 13.58 -1.75 -5.26
C PRO A 45 13.94 -0.26 -5.37
N ASN A 46 12.96 0.60 -5.67
CA ASN A 46 13.13 2.04 -5.71
C ASN A 46 13.14 2.73 -4.32
N GLY A 47 13.10 1.97 -3.22
CA GLY A 47 13.12 2.45 -1.84
C GLY A 47 11.77 2.92 -1.30
N VAL A 48 10.67 2.78 -2.07
CA VAL A 48 9.33 3.19 -1.63
C VAL A 48 8.68 2.05 -0.84
N PRO A 49 8.20 2.28 0.39
CA PRO A 49 7.50 1.26 1.16
C PRO A 49 6.16 0.89 0.50
N CYS A 50 5.76 -0.37 0.59
CA CYS A 50 4.47 -0.85 0.09
C CYS A 50 3.29 -0.52 1.02
N CYS A 51 3.55 0.14 2.16
CA CYS A 51 2.62 0.52 3.21
C CYS A 51 2.22 -0.63 4.16
N ASP A 52 1.09 -1.31 3.93
CA ASP A 52 0.61 -2.41 4.79
C ASP A 52 -0.29 -3.39 4.00
N ILE A 53 -0.84 -4.38 4.69
CA ILE A 53 -1.80 -5.36 4.17
C ILE A 53 -3.08 -4.73 3.66
N SER A 54 -3.47 -3.56 4.18
CA SER A 54 -4.66 -2.83 3.75
C SER A 54 -4.54 -2.23 2.35
N ASP A 55 -3.32 -2.00 1.88
CA ASP A 55 -3.04 -1.40 0.58
C ASP A 55 -2.72 -2.45 -0.49
N GLY A 56 -2.47 -3.69 -0.06
CA GLY A 56 -2.13 -4.83 -0.90
C GLY A 56 -3.37 -5.57 -1.38
N HIS A 57 -3.26 -6.14 -2.58
CA HIS A 57 -4.32 -6.91 -3.20
C HIS A 57 -3.77 -8.26 -3.63
N ARG A 58 -4.37 -9.33 -3.11
CA ARG A 58 -4.19 -10.67 -3.66
C ARG A 58 -4.58 -10.66 -5.12
N THR A 59 -3.70 -11.20 -5.96
CA THR A 59 -3.89 -11.15 -7.41
C THR A 59 -3.38 -12.41 -8.08
N ASP A 60 -3.94 -12.71 -9.24
CA ASP A 60 -3.33 -13.63 -10.19
C ASP A 60 -2.25 -12.88 -10.99
N TYR A 61 -1.35 -13.61 -11.63
CA TYR A 61 -0.42 -13.00 -12.57
C TYR A 61 -0.12 -13.93 -13.74
N ASP A 62 0.37 -13.33 -14.82
CA ASP A 62 0.89 -14.02 -15.99
C ASP A 62 2.33 -13.55 -16.25
N VAL A 63 3.13 -14.39 -16.89
CA VAL A 63 4.50 -14.05 -17.28
C VAL A 63 4.58 -14.05 -18.80
N ARG A 64 4.67 -12.85 -19.38
CA ARG A 64 4.68 -12.65 -20.83
C ARG A 64 6.04 -12.10 -21.23
N ALA A 65 6.76 -12.87 -22.05
CA ALA A 65 8.10 -12.52 -22.52
C ALA A 65 9.08 -12.10 -21.40
N GLY A 66 8.95 -12.69 -20.21
CA GLY A 66 9.81 -12.41 -19.05
C GLY A 66 9.31 -11.30 -18.12
N SER A 67 8.27 -10.56 -18.50
CA SER A 67 7.64 -9.55 -17.63
C SER A 67 6.43 -10.12 -16.91
N TYR A 68 6.19 -9.67 -15.67
CA TYR A 68 4.96 -9.97 -14.94
C TYR A 68 3.83 -9.07 -15.42
N TRP A 69 2.63 -9.65 -15.52
CA TRP A 69 1.40 -8.94 -15.82
C TRP A 69 0.36 -9.28 -14.76
N VAL A 70 -0.34 -8.28 -14.27
CA VAL A 70 -1.37 -8.43 -13.22
C VAL A 70 -2.69 -7.83 -13.69
N PRO A 71 -3.83 -8.45 -13.37
CA PRO A 71 -5.14 -7.88 -13.65
C PRO A 71 -5.46 -6.81 -12.59
N ILE A 72 -5.64 -5.57 -13.03
CA ILE A 72 -6.10 -4.46 -12.19
C ILE A 72 -7.30 -3.84 -12.90
N GLU A 73 -8.45 -3.79 -12.21
CA GLU A 73 -9.67 -3.14 -12.72
C GLU A 73 -10.12 -3.64 -14.10
N GLY A 74 -9.97 -4.95 -14.34
CA GLY A 74 -10.35 -5.60 -15.60
C GLY A 74 -9.34 -5.44 -16.74
N GLN A 75 -8.19 -4.80 -16.49
CA GLN A 75 -7.11 -4.63 -17.46
C GLN A 75 -5.85 -5.36 -17.00
N TRP A 76 -5.20 -6.06 -17.94
CA TRP A 76 -3.88 -6.63 -17.69
C TRP A 76 -2.82 -5.55 -17.84
N MET A 77 -2.08 -5.30 -16.78
CA MET A 77 -1.04 -4.29 -16.72
C MET A 77 0.32 -4.95 -16.51
N GLU A 78 1.32 -4.52 -17.26
CA GLU A 78 2.70 -4.93 -17.04
C GLU A 78 3.20 -4.35 -15.72
N VAL A 79 3.82 -5.19 -14.90
CA VAL A 79 4.45 -4.79 -13.65
C VAL A 79 5.80 -4.17 -13.98
N PRO A 80 6.05 -2.90 -13.63
CA PRO A 80 7.32 -2.27 -13.90
C PRO A 80 8.42 -2.91 -13.03
N GLU A 81 9.61 -3.12 -13.60
CA GLU A 81 10.73 -3.81 -12.93
C GLU A 81 11.07 -3.22 -11.55
N ARG A 82 10.99 -1.89 -11.44
CA ARG A 82 11.21 -1.14 -10.18
C ARG A 82 10.23 -1.46 -9.05
N ALA A 83 9.15 -2.19 -9.32
CA ALA A 83 8.14 -2.60 -8.35
C ALA A 83 8.20 -4.10 -8.01
N ILE A 84 8.97 -4.90 -8.76
CA ILE A 84 9.06 -6.34 -8.54
C ILE A 84 9.99 -6.62 -7.35
N ILE A 85 9.49 -7.34 -6.36
CA ILE A 85 10.21 -7.69 -5.14
C ILE A 85 10.36 -9.20 -5.08
N ARG A 86 11.60 -9.69 -5.04
CA ARG A 86 11.92 -11.13 -4.95
C ARG A 86 12.81 -11.51 -3.78
N ASP A 87 13.40 -10.55 -3.08
CA ASP A 87 14.44 -10.75 -2.07
C ASP A 87 13.90 -10.78 -0.62
N ARG A 88 12.58 -10.85 -0.46
CA ARG A 88 11.89 -10.77 0.84
C ARG A 88 11.05 -12.00 1.17
N GLY A 89 11.09 -13.02 0.32
CA GLY A 89 10.15 -14.14 0.34
C GLY A 89 8.69 -13.71 0.20
N ASN A 90 7.79 -14.67 0.18
CA ASN A 90 6.34 -14.44 0.23
C ASN A 90 5.67 -15.46 1.17
N PRO A 91 5.51 -15.13 2.47
CA PRO A 91 4.92 -16.06 3.42
C PRO A 91 3.39 -16.19 3.25
N VAL A 92 2.77 -15.34 2.42
CA VAL A 92 1.34 -15.43 2.08
C VAL A 92 1.08 -16.58 1.11
N GLY A 93 2.07 -16.95 0.30
CA GLY A 93 1.98 -18.03 -0.70
C GLY A 93 1.09 -17.70 -1.91
N GLN A 94 0.67 -16.44 -2.05
CA GLN A 94 -0.12 -15.92 -3.17
C GLN A 94 0.48 -14.60 -3.62
N ALA A 95 0.32 -14.25 -4.90
CA ALA A 95 0.88 -13.00 -5.38
C ALA A 95 0.10 -11.80 -4.82
N GLU A 96 0.84 -10.76 -4.49
CA GLU A 96 0.31 -9.53 -3.90
C GLU A 96 0.75 -8.33 -4.77
N VAL A 97 -0.19 -7.43 -5.06
CA VAL A 97 0.07 -6.19 -5.79
C VAL A 97 -0.43 -4.98 -5.01
N TRP A 98 0.38 -3.92 -5.00
CA TRP A 98 0.03 -2.62 -4.44
C TRP A 98 0.03 -1.60 -5.55
N TYR A 99 -1.06 -0.86 -5.68
CA TYR A 99 -1.19 0.18 -6.68
C TYR A 99 -1.97 1.38 -6.13
N VAL A 100 -1.73 2.54 -6.73
CA VAL A 100 -2.42 3.78 -6.39
C VAL A 100 -2.95 4.45 -7.64
N HIS A 101 -4.02 5.23 -7.48
CA HIS A 101 -4.49 6.14 -8.50
C HIS A 101 -3.76 7.47 -8.37
N HIS A 102 -2.95 7.82 -9.37
CA HIS A 102 -2.27 9.10 -9.43
C HIS A 102 -2.59 9.80 -10.74
N ARG A 103 -3.24 10.97 -10.65
CA ARG A 103 -3.64 11.79 -11.82
C ARG A 103 -4.43 11.01 -12.89
N GLY A 104 -5.31 10.11 -12.44
CA GLY A 104 -6.15 9.30 -13.32
C GLY A 104 -5.46 8.07 -13.93
N ALA A 105 -4.20 7.80 -13.59
CA ALA A 105 -3.49 6.59 -13.99
C ALA A 105 -3.28 5.66 -12.79
N ILE A 106 -3.31 4.35 -13.04
CA ILE A 106 -2.90 3.34 -12.07
C ILE A 106 -1.37 3.25 -12.08
N ILE A 107 -0.77 3.38 -10.91
CA ILE A 107 0.66 3.19 -10.70
C ILE A 107 0.84 1.97 -9.80
N ILE A 108 1.46 0.92 -10.34
CA ILE A 108 1.91 -0.22 -9.54
C ILE A 108 3.14 0.21 -8.75
N SER A 109 3.01 0.21 -7.42
CA SER A 109 4.05 0.60 -6.47
C SER A 109 4.88 -0.59 -6.05
N CYS A 110 4.24 -1.74 -5.83
CA CYS A 110 4.89 -2.98 -5.42
C CYS A 110 4.20 -4.20 -6.03
N PHE A 111 4.97 -5.25 -6.27
CA PHE A 111 4.49 -6.56 -6.65
C PHE A 111 5.41 -7.64 -6.07
N VAL A 112 4.82 -8.59 -5.37
CA VAL A 112 5.51 -9.79 -4.88
C VAL A 112 4.86 -11.00 -5.54
N PRO A 113 5.58 -11.77 -6.37
CA PRO A 113 5.03 -12.98 -6.97
C PRO A 113 4.86 -14.09 -5.91
N ALA A 114 4.00 -15.06 -6.20
CA ALA A 114 3.70 -16.14 -5.27
C ALA A 114 4.92 -17.02 -4.93
N ASP A 115 5.89 -17.10 -5.85
CA ASP A 115 7.10 -17.92 -5.77
C ASP A 115 8.34 -17.12 -5.34
N ALA A 116 8.17 -15.91 -4.77
CA ALA A 116 9.29 -15.17 -4.19
C ALA A 116 9.86 -15.96 -3.01
N VAL A 117 11.19 -16.16 -3.02
CA VAL A 117 11.94 -16.95 -2.04
C VAL A 117 12.71 -16.04 -1.11
#